data_AF-A0A2P4S4W6-F1
#
_entry.id   AF-A0A2P4S4W6-F1
#
_cell.length_a   1.000
_cell.length_b   1.000
_cell.length_c   1.000
_cell.angle_alpha   90.00
_cell.angle_beta   90.00
_cell.angle_gamma   90.00
#
_symmetry.space_group_name_H-M   'P 1'
#
loop_
_entity.id
_entity.type
_entity.pdbx_description
1 polymer ?
#
loop_
_entity_poly.entity_id
_entity_poly.type
_entity_poly.pdbx_seq_one_letter_code
_entity_poly.pdbx_strand_id
1 'polypeptide(L)'
;MAAARQVLCLWALLGVPRVRCEPIRYSVAEEGESGSVVADVAEDAGLAPAQLSARRARIASPAARQHFRLERGSGRLVVAERLDREEMCGRSRTCTLAFELLLADPLQFLPIEVSVEDINDHSPVFPDERVIFKIAELTESGSRFPVEAAQDPDIGSNDIQAYSIYPENEFFTVSSQNDGEGNNVLQLVLQQPLDREEQSEMDFTLVATDGGSPPRTGSTQIHIIVLDVNDNTPIFSQTVYIGHVLENAPEGSMVLRVVANDADAGINGDISYQFSQGAVQSQSAFIIDPSSGEIRITKPLDFENVQKHELSVRAVDGGGLSALCKVFVEVLDVNDNAPEIVVSSFSSPIPENVAPGTVVALFAVRDQDSGVNGEISCALEEQLSFALRPAFKNYYELVTVSALDREERAQHTVVVTAADAGSPPLSSSHTFSVDISDVND
;
A
#
# COMPACT_ATOMS: atom_id res chain seq x y z
N MET A 1 61.19 73.71 11.31
CA MET A 1 62.28 74.66 11.03
C MET A 1 63.60 74.02 11.45
N ALA A 2 64.65 74.32 10.70
CA ALA A 2 66.03 73.83 10.79
C ALA A 2 66.33 72.50 10.07
N ALA A 3 67.22 72.64 9.10
CA ALA A 3 67.69 71.70 8.10
C ALA A 3 69.21 71.56 8.22
N ALA A 4 69.76 70.60 7.44
CA ALA A 4 71.16 70.45 7.03
C ALA A 4 72.10 69.78 8.05
N ARG A 5 73.09 68.95 7.67
CA ARG A 5 73.60 68.52 6.36
C ARG A 5 74.49 67.27 6.56
N GLN A 6 74.72 66.59 5.44
CA GLN A 6 75.42 65.33 5.20
C GLN A 6 76.86 65.22 5.73
N VAL A 7 77.28 63.98 6.03
CA VAL A 7 78.59 63.47 5.61
C VAL A 7 78.38 62.15 4.87
N LEU A 8 78.77 62.17 3.60
CA LEU A 8 78.75 61.08 2.63
C LEU A 8 79.96 60.18 2.92
N CYS A 9 79.75 58.90 3.22
CA CYS A 9 80.82 57.89 3.19
C CYS A 9 80.52 56.91 2.04
N LEU A 10 81.38 56.98 1.03
CA LEU A 10 81.30 56.27 -0.24
C LEU A 10 82.18 55.01 -0.14
N TRP A 11 81.57 53.85 0.09
CA TRP A 11 82.16 52.51 -0.08
C TRP A 11 81.08 51.67 -0.79
N ALA A 12 81.12 51.56 -2.11
CA ALA A 12 81.82 50.52 -2.89
C ALA A 12 81.01 49.21 -3.02
N LEU A 13 81.06 48.66 -4.24
CA LEU A 13 80.83 47.27 -4.67
C LEU A 13 79.47 46.91 -5.29
N LEU A 14 79.45 47.03 -6.63
CA LEU A 14 79.07 45.99 -7.59
C LEU A 14 77.72 45.27 -7.34
N GLY A 15 76.66 45.81 -7.95
CA GLY A 15 75.46 45.04 -8.25
C GLY A 15 75.75 43.99 -9.31
N VAL A 16 75.93 42.74 -8.90
CA VAL A 16 75.79 41.58 -9.79
C VAL A 16 74.29 41.29 -9.89
N PRO A 17 73.69 41.28 -11.10
CA PRO A 17 72.31 40.83 -11.24
C PRO A 17 72.28 39.35 -10.87
N ARG A 18 71.54 38.98 -9.82
CA ARG A 18 71.15 37.59 -9.59
C ARG A 18 70.29 37.17 -10.77
N VAL A 19 70.88 36.53 -11.76
CA VAL A 19 70.15 35.74 -12.76
C VAL A 19 69.33 34.75 -11.95
N ARG A 20 68.02 34.98 -11.85
CA ARG A 20 67.10 33.94 -11.39
C ARG A 20 67.12 32.88 -12.49
N CYS A 21 67.76 31.76 -12.21
CA CYS A 21 67.66 30.58 -13.07
C CYS A 21 66.21 30.12 -12.97
N GLU A 22 65.44 30.29 -14.05
CA GLU A 22 64.10 29.72 -14.13
C GLU A 22 64.23 28.18 -14.09
N PRO A 23 63.30 27.49 -13.39
CA PRO A 23 63.31 26.04 -13.37
C PRO A 23 63.00 25.49 -14.76
N ILE A 24 63.69 24.41 -15.13
CA ILE A 24 63.36 23.65 -16.34
C ILE A 24 62.12 22.83 -16.02
N ARG A 25 61.07 22.99 -16.84
CA ARG A 25 59.76 22.40 -16.59
C ARG A 25 59.48 21.28 -17.57
N TYR A 26 59.08 20.13 -17.04
CA TYR A 26 58.62 18.99 -17.81
C TYR A 26 57.26 18.55 -17.34
N SER A 27 56.56 17.81 -18.19
CA SER A 27 55.39 17.04 -17.78
C SER A 27 55.58 15.58 -18.16
N VAL A 28 55.00 14.71 -17.34
CA VAL A 28 54.97 13.26 -17.56
C VAL A 28 53.63 12.75 -17.10
N ALA A 29 53.00 11.90 -17.89
CA ALA A 29 51.81 11.20 -17.43
C ALA A 29 52.21 10.20 -16.33
N GLU A 30 51.33 9.98 -15.37
CA GLU A 30 51.52 8.92 -14.39
C GLU A 30 51.52 7.53 -15.03
N GLU A 31 51.63 6.47 -14.22
CA GLU A 31 51.64 5.08 -14.69
C GLU A 31 52.82 4.73 -15.63
N GLY A 32 53.76 5.65 -15.82
CA GLY A 32 54.97 5.44 -16.62
C GLY A 32 55.81 4.29 -16.06
N GLU A 33 56.13 3.31 -16.91
CA GLU A 33 56.99 2.19 -16.53
C GLU A 33 58.40 2.68 -16.16
N SER A 34 59.08 1.95 -15.26
CA SER A 34 60.47 2.24 -14.92
C SER A 34 61.36 2.22 -16.18
N GLY A 35 62.11 3.29 -16.38
CA GLY A 35 62.93 3.51 -17.58
C GLY A 35 62.26 4.34 -18.68
N SER A 36 60.98 4.71 -18.53
CA SER A 36 60.30 5.61 -19.46
C SER A 36 60.99 6.97 -19.50
N VAL A 37 61.21 7.50 -20.70
CA VAL A 37 61.90 8.79 -20.89
C VAL A 37 60.93 9.93 -20.63
N VAL A 38 61.31 10.84 -19.73
CA VAL A 38 60.58 12.08 -19.44
C VAL A 38 61.01 13.18 -20.42
N ALA A 39 62.31 13.49 -20.44
CA ALA A 39 62.86 14.56 -21.28
C ALA A 39 64.39 14.44 -21.47
N ASP A 40 64.95 15.18 -22.42
CA ASP A 40 66.40 15.31 -22.61
C ASP A 40 66.95 16.54 -21.88
N VAL A 41 67.29 16.34 -20.61
CA VAL A 41 67.76 17.43 -19.74
C VAL A 41 69.12 17.97 -20.17
N ALA A 42 69.92 17.17 -20.87
CA ALA A 42 71.20 17.64 -21.40
C ALA A 42 70.98 18.68 -22.49
N GLU A 43 70.12 18.37 -23.47
CA GLU A 43 69.76 19.27 -24.55
C GLU A 43 69.14 20.57 -24.02
N ASP A 44 68.15 20.46 -23.14
CA ASP A 44 67.42 21.62 -22.59
C ASP A 44 68.28 22.50 -21.68
N ALA A 45 69.29 21.92 -21.01
CA ALA A 45 70.27 22.66 -20.22
C ALA A 45 71.45 23.21 -21.06
N GLY A 46 71.50 22.95 -22.37
CA GLY A 46 72.61 23.34 -23.24
C GLY A 46 73.93 22.60 -22.95
N LEU A 47 73.84 21.36 -22.45
CA LEU A 47 74.97 20.53 -22.04
C LEU A 47 75.12 19.33 -22.99
N ALA A 48 76.35 18.99 -23.36
CA ALA A 48 76.62 17.74 -24.07
C ALA A 48 76.58 16.55 -23.09
N PRO A 49 76.12 15.34 -23.49
CA PRO A 49 76.14 14.16 -22.61
C PRO A 49 77.51 13.83 -22.03
N ALA A 50 78.59 14.07 -22.79
CA ALA A 50 79.97 13.95 -22.32
C ALA A 50 80.29 14.89 -21.14
N GLN A 51 79.71 16.10 -21.11
CA GLN A 51 79.87 17.06 -20.02
C GLN A 51 79.15 16.61 -18.75
N LEU A 52 77.98 15.95 -18.87
CA LEU A 52 77.27 15.41 -17.70
C LEU A 52 78.10 14.34 -16.98
N SER A 53 78.76 13.48 -17.74
CA SER A 53 79.67 12.48 -17.20
C SER A 53 80.92 13.11 -16.60
N ALA A 54 81.55 14.06 -17.31
CA ALA A 54 82.75 14.77 -16.83
C ALA A 54 82.48 15.58 -15.55
N ARG A 55 81.30 16.19 -15.43
CA ARG A 55 80.89 17.00 -14.27
C ARG A 55 80.12 16.21 -13.20
N ARG A 56 80.14 14.86 -13.24
CA ARG A 56 79.52 13.99 -12.23
C ARG A 56 78.05 14.37 -11.94
N ALA A 57 77.29 14.64 -13.00
CA ALA A 57 75.90 15.08 -12.91
C ALA A 57 75.04 14.11 -12.09
N ARG A 58 74.25 14.63 -11.15
CA ARG A 58 73.32 13.83 -10.34
C ARG A 58 72.08 14.62 -9.96
N ILE A 59 70.98 13.91 -9.76
CA ILE A 59 69.76 14.47 -9.20
C ILE A 59 69.95 14.59 -7.68
N ALA A 60 69.65 15.78 -7.15
CA ALA A 60 69.54 16.07 -5.74
C ALA A 60 68.09 16.42 -5.45
N SER A 61 67.40 15.56 -4.70
CA SER A 61 66.05 15.82 -4.21
C SER A 61 66.08 15.92 -2.69
N PRO A 62 65.36 16.88 -2.08
CA PRO A 62 65.16 16.91 -0.63
C PRO A 62 64.25 15.77 -0.14
N ALA A 63 63.51 15.11 -1.04
CA ALA A 63 62.66 13.97 -0.70
C ALA A 63 63.49 12.69 -0.53
N ALA A 64 63.08 11.83 0.40
CA ALA A 64 63.74 10.55 0.67
C ALA A 64 63.59 9.55 -0.49
N ARG A 65 62.50 9.66 -1.26
CA ARG A 65 62.17 8.81 -2.41
C ARG A 65 62.52 9.55 -3.71
N GLN A 66 63.20 8.86 -4.63
CA GLN A 66 63.62 9.42 -5.92
C GLN A 66 62.81 8.79 -7.04
N HIS A 67 61.76 9.50 -7.48
CA HIS A 67 60.87 9.06 -8.55
C HIS A 67 61.50 9.14 -9.96
N PHE A 68 62.59 9.90 -10.11
CA PHE A 68 63.31 10.07 -11.38
C PHE A 68 64.79 9.78 -11.27
N ARG A 69 65.39 9.33 -12.38
CA ARG A 69 66.81 9.03 -12.51
C ARG A 69 67.38 9.71 -13.76
N LEU A 70 68.61 10.22 -13.66
CA LEU A 70 69.34 10.76 -14.81
C LEU A 70 70.22 9.69 -15.45
N GLU A 71 70.00 9.43 -16.73
CA GLU A 71 70.89 8.61 -17.56
C GLU A 71 72.05 9.45 -18.09
N ARG A 72 73.19 9.44 -17.39
CA ARG A 72 74.36 10.29 -17.72
C ARG A 72 74.94 10.08 -19.12
N GLY A 73 74.77 8.88 -19.69
CA GLY A 73 75.31 8.54 -21.01
C GLY A 73 74.50 9.15 -22.15
N SER A 74 73.19 9.30 -21.97
CA SER A 74 72.26 9.85 -22.98
C SER A 74 71.89 11.30 -22.69
N GLY A 75 71.89 11.72 -21.42
CA GLY A 75 71.39 13.03 -21.00
C GLY A 75 69.92 13.04 -20.59
N ARG A 76 69.26 11.88 -20.67
CA ARG A 76 67.82 11.76 -20.47
C ARG A 76 67.44 11.61 -19.00
N LEU A 77 66.36 12.26 -18.63
CA LEU A 77 65.64 12.00 -17.38
C LEU A 77 64.66 10.85 -17.64
N VAL A 78 64.72 9.82 -16.81
CA VAL A 78 63.83 8.66 -16.90
C VAL A 78 63.10 8.44 -15.58
N VAL A 79 61.91 7.85 -15.67
CA VAL A 79 61.13 7.39 -14.52
C VAL A 79 61.89 6.27 -13.81
N ALA A 80 62.09 6.38 -12.50
CA ALA A 80 62.82 5.39 -11.69
C ALA A 80 61.92 4.26 -11.22
N GLU A 81 60.68 4.58 -10.89
CA GLU A 81 59.63 3.67 -10.40
C GLU A 81 58.28 4.15 -10.92
N ARG A 82 57.29 3.26 -10.97
CA ARG A 82 55.93 3.61 -11.38
C ARG A 82 55.42 4.81 -10.58
N LEU A 83 54.92 5.81 -11.30
CA LEU A 83 54.33 7.01 -10.72
C LEU A 83 52.84 6.73 -10.49
N ASP A 84 52.37 6.96 -9.27
CA ASP A 84 50.97 6.89 -8.87
C ASP A 84 50.63 8.26 -8.29
N ARG A 85 49.88 9.07 -9.04
CA ARG A 85 49.64 10.47 -8.69
C ARG A 85 48.73 10.57 -7.47
N GLU A 86 47.81 9.63 -7.29
CA GLU A 86 46.84 9.55 -6.20
C GLU A 86 47.56 9.27 -4.88
N GLU A 87 48.55 8.36 -4.87
CA GLU A 87 49.40 8.09 -3.70
C GLU A 87 50.24 9.32 -3.33
N MET A 88 50.79 10.00 -4.34
CA MET A 88 51.77 11.06 -4.14
C MET A 88 51.15 12.41 -3.76
N CYS A 89 50.04 12.75 -4.40
CA CYS A 89 49.45 14.08 -4.37
C CYS A 89 47.97 14.07 -3.92
N GLY A 90 47.35 12.90 -3.74
CA GLY A 90 45.95 12.76 -3.40
C GLY A 90 45.06 13.51 -4.40
N ARG A 91 44.06 14.24 -3.91
CA ARG A 91 43.15 15.05 -4.74
C ARG A 91 43.67 16.47 -5.04
N SER A 92 44.98 16.72 -4.89
CA SER A 92 45.54 18.04 -5.18
C SER A 92 45.45 18.35 -6.67
N ARG A 93 44.94 19.54 -7.03
CA ARG A 93 44.84 20.00 -8.44
C ARG A 93 46.19 20.11 -9.16
N THR A 94 47.29 20.17 -8.40
CA THR A 94 48.64 20.24 -8.93
C THR A 94 49.50 19.19 -8.27
N CYS A 95 50.19 18.40 -9.08
CA CYS A 95 51.19 17.43 -8.64
C CYS A 95 52.53 17.76 -9.29
N THR A 96 53.37 18.52 -8.60
CA THR A 96 54.68 18.95 -9.12
C THR A 96 55.80 18.47 -8.22
N LEU A 97 56.75 17.76 -8.83
CA LEU A 97 57.93 17.21 -8.19
C LEU A 97 59.12 18.11 -8.53
N ALA A 98 59.64 18.80 -7.51
CA ALA A 98 60.77 19.69 -7.66
C ALA A 98 62.06 19.04 -7.14
N PHE A 99 63.11 19.08 -7.94
CA PHE A 99 64.45 18.61 -7.59
C PHE A 99 65.53 19.39 -8.36
N GLU A 100 66.79 19.22 -7.98
CA GLU A 100 67.90 19.95 -8.59
C GLU A 100 68.84 19.00 -9.35
N LEU A 101 69.24 19.38 -10.56
CA LEU A 101 70.37 18.76 -11.25
C LEU A 101 71.67 19.43 -10.78
N LEU A 102 72.49 18.65 -10.07
CA LEU A 102 73.78 19.08 -9.55
C LEU A 102 74.91 18.71 -10.52
N LEU A 103 75.67 19.70 -10.95
CA LEU A 103 76.90 19.56 -11.73
C LEU A 103 78.10 19.97 -10.88
N ALA A 104 79.13 19.13 -10.82
CA ALA A 104 80.37 19.41 -10.11
C ALA A 104 81.38 20.15 -11.00
N ASP A 105 82.31 20.86 -10.36
CA ASP A 105 83.54 21.42 -10.94
C ASP A 105 83.36 22.25 -12.24
N PRO A 106 82.79 23.47 -12.17
CA PRO A 106 82.36 24.21 -10.97
C PRO A 106 81.00 23.72 -10.46
N LEU A 107 80.70 23.94 -9.17
CA LEU A 107 79.42 23.57 -8.60
C LEU A 107 78.30 24.43 -9.19
N GLN A 108 77.29 23.78 -9.78
CA GLN A 108 76.12 24.43 -10.38
C GLN A 108 74.87 23.59 -10.08
N PHE A 109 73.77 24.28 -9.77
CA PHE A 109 72.46 23.69 -9.52
C PHE A 109 71.49 24.21 -10.57
N LEU A 110 70.79 23.29 -11.24
CA LEU A 110 69.73 23.61 -12.19
C LEU A 110 68.41 23.09 -11.59
N PRO A 111 67.48 23.98 -11.21
CA PRO A 111 66.19 23.56 -10.67
C PRO A 111 65.35 22.92 -11.78
N ILE A 112 64.73 21.78 -11.48
CA ILE A 112 63.84 21.03 -12.37
C ILE A 112 62.50 20.81 -11.67
N GLU A 113 61.42 21.11 -12.37
CA GLU A 113 60.05 20.86 -11.95
C GLU A 113 59.41 19.88 -12.94
N VAL A 114 58.93 18.74 -12.46
CA VAL A 114 58.17 17.79 -13.26
C VAL A 114 56.73 17.78 -12.78
N SER A 115 55.78 18.19 -13.62
CA SER A 115 54.35 18.01 -13.36
C SER A 115 53.91 16.62 -13.75
N VAL A 116 53.32 15.88 -12.80
CA VAL A 116 52.68 14.59 -13.06
C VAL A 116 51.27 14.86 -13.57
N GLU A 117 50.99 14.44 -14.79
CA GLU A 117 49.67 14.54 -15.43
C GLU A 117 48.83 13.32 -15.06
N ASP A 118 47.57 13.58 -14.72
CA ASP A 118 46.56 12.61 -14.31
C ASP A 118 46.08 11.76 -15.50
N ILE A 119 45.97 10.45 -15.30
CA ILE A 119 45.38 9.50 -16.26
C ILE A 119 44.07 8.96 -15.66
N ASN A 120 43.07 8.65 -16.50
CA ASN A 120 41.88 7.94 -16.03
C ASN A 120 42.20 6.46 -15.75
N ASP A 121 42.73 6.17 -14.58
CA ASP A 121 43.12 4.82 -14.14
C ASP A 121 42.39 4.35 -12.87
N HIS A 122 41.53 5.20 -12.28
CA HIS A 122 40.54 4.79 -11.30
C HIS A 122 39.13 4.75 -11.90
N SER A 123 38.15 4.35 -11.10
CA SER A 123 36.75 4.35 -11.53
C SER A 123 35.92 4.84 -10.36
N PRO A 124 34.74 5.44 -10.60
CA PRO A 124 33.89 5.88 -9.53
C PRO A 124 33.48 4.69 -8.64
N VAL A 125 33.54 4.85 -7.32
CA VAL A 125 33.13 3.82 -6.36
C VAL A 125 32.11 4.39 -5.38
N PHE A 126 30.96 3.72 -5.27
CA PHE A 126 30.00 4.00 -4.21
C PHE A 126 30.42 3.30 -2.91
N PRO A 127 30.16 3.91 -1.74
CA PRO A 127 30.49 3.31 -0.45
C PRO A 127 29.67 2.04 -0.18
N ASP A 128 28.40 2.04 -0.57
CA ASP A 128 27.49 0.91 -0.42
C ASP A 128 27.13 0.30 -1.78
N GLU A 129 27.15 -1.04 -1.86
CA GLU A 129 26.70 -1.78 -3.06
C GLU A 129 25.17 -1.72 -3.24
N ARG A 130 24.41 -1.57 -2.15
CA ARG A 130 22.95 -1.45 -2.15
C ARG A 130 22.46 -0.48 -1.08
N VAL A 131 21.62 0.46 -1.50
CA VAL A 131 20.95 1.44 -0.63
C VAL A 131 19.44 1.17 -0.62
N ILE A 132 18.86 1.09 0.58
CA ILE A 132 17.42 0.86 0.76
C ILE A 132 16.74 2.13 1.27
N PHE A 133 15.73 2.60 0.55
CA PHE A 133 14.84 3.68 1.00
C PHE A 133 13.48 3.12 1.36
N LYS A 134 12.87 3.67 2.42
CA LYS A 134 11.49 3.42 2.80
C LYS A 134 10.73 4.73 2.68
N ILE A 135 9.82 4.83 1.71
CA ILE A 135 9.16 6.08 1.32
C ILE A 135 7.65 5.86 1.36
N ALA A 136 6.90 6.70 2.08
CA ALA A 136 5.44 6.60 2.11
C ALA A 136 4.82 6.96 0.76
N GLU A 137 3.73 6.31 0.37
CA GLU A 137 3.12 6.54 -0.95
C GLU A 137 2.58 7.96 -1.14
N LEU A 138 2.02 8.56 -0.08
CA LEU A 138 1.57 9.95 -0.06
C LEU A 138 2.70 10.99 0.07
N THR A 139 3.96 10.61 -0.17
CA THR A 139 5.08 11.55 -0.17
C THR A 139 4.95 12.52 -1.35
N GLU A 140 5.05 13.83 -1.09
CA GLU A 140 4.87 14.86 -2.12
C GLU A 140 5.93 14.78 -3.23
N SER A 141 5.50 14.94 -4.48
CA SER A 141 6.39 15.17 -5.62
C SER A 141 7.32 16.35 -5.36
N GLY A 142 8.60 16.18 -5.72
CA GLY A 142 9.67 17.12 -5.44
C GLY A 142 10.46 16.81 -4.16
N SER A 143 10.02 15.84 -3.36
CA SER A 143 10.75 15.36 -2.18
C SER A 143 12.14 14.83 -2.57
N ARG A 144 13.12 15.08 -1.70
CA ARG A 144 14.55 14.83 -1.95
C ARG A 144 15.11 13.84 -0.94
N PHE A 145 15.78 12.81 -1.42
CA PHE A 145 16.37 11.74 -0.61
C PHE A 145 17.88 11.75 -0.82
N PRO A 146 18.68 12.09 0.20
CA PRO A 146 20.13 12.13 0.06
C PRO A 146 20.69 10.73 -0.15
N VAL A 147 21.67 10.62 -1.06
CA VAL A 147 22.46 9.43 -1.33
C VAL A 147 23.93 9.79 -1.16
N GLU A 148 24.73 8.89 -0.60
CA GLU A 148 26.18 9.11 -0.55
C GLU A 148 26.75 9.11 -1.98
N ALA A 149 27.48 10.17 -2.32
CA ALA A 149 28.08 10.32 -3.63
C ALA A 149 29.20 9.29 -3.84
N ALA A 150 29.38 8.85 -5.09
CA ALA A 150 30.54 8.05 -5.45
C ALA A 150 31.83 8.87 -5.30
N GLN A 151 32.93 8.17 -5.10
CA GLN A 151 34.27 8.75 -5.00
C GLN A 151 35.12 8.19 -6.13
N ASP A 152 35.78 9.09 -6.87
CA ASP A 152 36.76 8.74 -7.88
C ASP A 152 38.07 9.45 -7.53
N PRO A 153 39.16 8.73 -7.19
CA PRO A 153 40.47 9.30 -6.86
C PRO A 153 41.05 10.28 -7.89
N ASP A 154 40.66 10.15 -9.16
CA ASP A 154 41.15 10.96 -10.26
C ASP A 154 40.68 12.42 -10.14
N ILE A 155 41.27 13.34 -10.91
CA ILE A 155 40.96 14.78 -10.85
C ILE A 155 40.55 15.37 -12.19
N GLY A 156 39.93 16.55 -12.14
CA GLY A 156 39.65 17.33 -13.35
C GLY A 156 38.60 16.65 -14.23
N SER A 157 38.95 16.33 -15.48
CA SER A 157 38.04 15.64 -16.39
C SER A 157 37.91 14.15 -16.12
N ASN A 158 38.88 13.54 -15.44
CA ASN A 158 38.84 12.12 -15.10
C ASN A 158 38.10 11.87 -13.78
N ASP A 159 37.75 12.92 -13.02
CA ASP A 159 36.83 12.83 -11.90
C ASP A 159 35.37 12.64 -12.40
N ILE A 160 34.47 12.33 -11.49
CA ILE A 160 33.04 12.11 -11.77
C ILE A 160 32.43 13.33 -12.45
N GLN A 161 31.85 13.13 -13.64
CA GLN A 161 31.20 14.21 -14.41
C GLN A 161 29.67 14.12 -14.38
N ALA A 162 29.11 12.91 -14.25
CA ALA A 162 27.67 12.72 -14.36
C ALA A 162 27.16 11.59 -13.46
N TYR A 163 25.92 11.77 -13.00
CA TYR A 163 25.12 10.73 -12.37
C TYR A 163 23.90 10.45 -13.24
N SER A 164 23.52 9.19 -13.35
CA SER A 164 22.34 8.74 -14.10
C SER A 164 21.68 7.55 -13.41
N ILE A 165 20.42 7.27 -13.77
CA ILE A 165 19.66 6.14 -13.26
C ILE A 165 19.42 5.15 -14.40
N TYR A 166 19.60 3.86 -14.13
CA TYR A 166 19.37 2.78 -15.09
C TYR A 166 18.57 1.61 -14.47
N PRO A 167 17.50 1.13 -15.12
CA PRO A 167 16.83 1.79 -16.26
C PRO A 167 16.23 3.13 -15.83
N GLU A 168 16.10 4.06 -16.79
CA GLU A 168 15.34 5.30 -16.55
C GLU A 168 13.91 4.95 -16.11
N ASN A 169 13.36 5.72 -15.19
CA ASN A 169 12.01 5.54 -14.68
C ASN A 169 11.31 6.90 -14.50
N GLU A 170 9.99 6.89 -14.39
CA GLU A 170 9.17 8.10 -14.31
C GLU A 170 9.09 8.66 -12.88
N PHE A 171 9.42 7.84 -11.87
CA PHE A 171 9.25 8.19 -10.46
C PHE A 171 10.42 8.99 -9.89
N PHE A 172 11.66 8.64 -10.22
CA PHE A 172 12.85 9.23 -9.61
C PHE A 172 13.82 9.80 -10.63
N THR A 173 14.36 10.97 -10.32
CA THR A 173 15.52 11.55 -11.02
C THR A 173 16.66 11.78 -10.05
N VAL A 174 17.88 11.93 -10.56
CA VAL A 174 19.06 12.24 -9.75
C VAL A 174 19.43 13.71 -9.91
N SER A 175 19.77 14.36 -8.79
CA SER A 175 20.22 15.75 -8.74
C SER A 175 21.47 15.84 -7.86
N SER A 176 22.56 16.38 -8.41
CA SER A 176 23.75 16.76 -7.65
C SER A 176 23.73 18.28 -7.44
N GLN A 177 23.71 18.74 -6.19
CA GLN A 177 23.78 20.16 -5.86
C GLN A 177 24.91 20.43 -4.88
N ASN A 178 25.59 21.55 -5.05
CA ASN A 178 26.52 22.05 -4.04
C ASN A 178 25.71 22.58 -2.85
N ASP A 179 26.00 22.10 -1.64
CA ASP A 179 25.33 22.49 -0.40
C ASP A 179 25.63 23.93 0.07
N GLY A 180 26.35 24.73 -0.72
CA GLY A 180 26.78 26.08 -0.38
C GLY A 180 28.02 26.12 0.53
N GLU A 181 28.40 25.01 1.15
CA GLU A 181 29.66 24.82 1.89
C GLU A 181 30.77 24.22 1.00
N GLY A 182 30.40 23.82 -0.21
CA GLY A 182 31.32 23.32 -1.23
C GLY A 182 31.34 21.79 -1.35
N ASN A 183 30.43 21.09 -0.67
CA ASN A 183 30.25 19.66 -0.85
C ASN A 183 29.14 19.40 -1.89
N ASN A 184 29.41 18.52 -2.84
CA ASN A 184 28.40 18.02 -3.76
C ASN A 184 27.52 17.00 -3.04
N VAL A 185 26.26 17.37 -2.81
CA VAL A 185 25.24 16.47 -2.25
C VAL A 185 24.47 15.83 -3.39
N LEU A 186 24.49 14.51 -3.43
CA LEU A 186 23.73 13.70 -4.37
C LEU A 186 22.37 13.38 -3.77
N GLN A 187 21.31 13.58 -4.55
CA GLN A 187 19.93 13.38 -4.10
C GLN A 187 19.11 12.68 -5.17
N LEU A 188 18.26 11.74 -4.76
CA LEU A 188 17.13 11.28 -5.56
C LEU A 188 15.96 12.23 -5.35
N VAL A 189 15.28 12.59 -6.42
CA VAL A 189 14.14 13.51 -6.41
C VAL A 189 12.92 12.77 -6.95
N LEU A 190 11.89 12.65 -6.12
CA LEU A 190 10.61 12.08 -6.51
C LEU A 190 9.91 13.03 -7.49
N GLN A 191 9.49 12.53 -8.65
CA GLN A 191 8.82 13.30 -9.70
C GLN A 191 7.32 13.01 -9.73
N GLN A 192 6.95 11.73 -9.70
CA GLN A 192 5.57 11.27 -9.72
C GLN A 192 5.15 10.78 -8.33
N PRO A 193 3.86 10.88 -7.97
CA PRO A 193 3.36 10.25 -6.75
C PRO A 193 3.62 8.75 -6.78
N LEU A 194 3.83 8.16 -5.61
CA LEU A 194 3.94 6.73 -5.44
C LEU A 194 2.55 6.17 -5.09
N ASP A 195 2.33 4.92 -5.44
CA ASP A 195 1.11 4.16 -5.13
C ASP A 195 1.56 2.74 -4.79
N ARG A 196 1.37 2.32 -3.54
CA ARG A 196 1.82 1.02 -3.04
C ARG A 196 0.92 -0.10 -3.56
N GLU A 197 -0.36 0.15 -3.78
CA GLU A 197 -1.32 -0.79 -4.34
C GLU A 197 -0.99 -1.10 -5.82
N GLU A 198 -0.44 -0.14 -6.55
CA GLU A 198 0.09 -0.34 -7.91
C GLU A 198 1.49 -0.99 -7.90
N GLN A 199 2.43 -0.41 -7.14
CA GLN A 199 3.82 -0.90 -7.08
C GLN A 199 4.46 -0.69 -5.71
N SER A 200 4.53 -1.76 -4.91
CA SER A 200 5.06 -1.72 -3.53
C SER A 200 6.59 -1.64 -3.42
N GLU A 201 7.32 -2.05 -4.46
CA GLU A 201 8.79 -2.08 -4.48
C GLU A 201 9.34 -1.63 -5.85
N MET A 202 10.46 -0.91 -5.84
CA MET A 202 11.14 -0.45 -7.04
C MET A 202 12.65 -0.68 -6.94
N ASP A 203 13.24 -1.26 -7.98
CA ASP A 203 14.68 -1.48 -8.07
C ASP A 203 15.25 -0.75 -9.29
N PHE A 204 16.30 0.03 -9.07
CA PHE A 204 17.07 0.65 -10.15
C PHE A 204 18.53 0.81 -9.74
N THR A 205 19.39 1.12 -10.70
CA THR A 205 20.83 1.30 -10.49
C THR A 205 21.16 2.78 -10.61
N LEU A 206 21.84 3.33 -9.62
CA LEU A 206 22.44 4.64 -9.69
C LEU A 206 23.87 4.50 -10.23
N VAL A 207 24.17 5.20 -11.32
CA VAL A 207 25.44 5.09 -12.04
C VAL A 207 26.17 6.43 -12.00
N ALA A 208 27.42 6.40 -11.54
CA ALA A 208 28.38 7.50 -11.65
C ALA A 208 29.28 7.26 -12.86
N THR A 209 29.53 8.30 -13.66
CA THR A 209 30.38 8.22 -14.86
C THR A 209 31.43 9.32 -14.79
N ASP A 210 32.70 8.95 -14.96
CA ASP A 210 33.80 9.89 -15.11
C ASP A 210 33.79 10.55 -16.51
N GLY A 211 34.72 11.47 -16.76
CA GLY A 211 34.87 12.14 -18.05
C GLY A 211 36.09 11.70 -18.84
N GLY A 212 36.74 10.59 -18.46
CA GLY A 212 37.93 10.11 -19.14
C GLY A 212 37.62 9.49 -20.51
N SER A 213 38.67 9.05 -21.21
CA SER A 213 38.56 8.43 -22.54
C SER A 213 39.39 7.14 -22.60
N PRO A 214 38.77 5.94 -22.53
CA PRO A 214 37.34 5.70 -22.40
C PRO A 214 36.77 6.12 -21.03
N PRO A 215 35.46 6.44 -20.94
CA PRO A 215 34.84 6.72 -19.66
C PRO A 215 34.68 5.45 -18.84
N ARG A 216 34.83 5.55 -17.52
CA ARG A 216 34.63 4.45 -16.57
C ARG A 216 33.48 4.79 -15.64
N THR A 217 32.89 3.75 -15.07
CA THR A 217 31.63 3.85 -14.33
C THR A 217 31.67 3.11 -13.01
N GLY A 218 30.95 3.67 -12.04
CA GLY A 218 30.62 3.04 -10.77
C GLY A 218 29.12 2.92 -10.63
N SER A 219 28.64 1.92 -9.90
CA SER A 219 27.21 1.71 -9.71
C SER A 219 26.85 1.24 -8.30
N THR A 220 25.68 1.66 -7.82
CA THR A 220 25.05 1.12 -6.61
C THR A 220 23.58 0.78 -6.88
N GLN A 221 23.07 -0.27 -6.25
CA GLN A 221 21.67 -0.67 -6.38
C GLN A 221 20.79 0.13 -5.42
N ILE A 222 19.77 0.79 -5.95
CA ILE A 222 18.75 1.47 -5.17
C ILE A 222 17.51 0.57 -5.10
N HIS A 223 17.07 0.29 -3.88
CA HIS A 223 15.85 -0.44 -3.60
C HIS A 223 14.90 0.45 -2.81
N ILE A 224 13.78 0.80 -3.42
CA ILE A 224 12.70 1.58 -2.80
C ILE A 224 11.64 0.62 -2.30
N ILE A 225 11.31 0.71 -1.01
CA ILE A 225 10.16 0.08 -0.40
C ILE A 225 9.11 1.18 -0.19
N VAL A 226 7.97 1.06 -0.85
CA VAL A 226 6.86 1.98 -0.66
C VAL A 226 6.13 1.58 0.63
N LEU A 227 6.02 2.53 1.56
CA LEU A 227 5.32 2.33 2.82
C LEU A 227 3.84 2.67 2.64
N ASP A 228 3.03 1.76 3.13
CA ASP A 228 1.57 1.85 3.19
C ASP A 228 1.10 3.06 4.01
N VAL A 229 0.10 3.75 3.48
CA VAL A 229 -0.67 4.78 4.14
C VAL A 229 -2.14 4.44 3.96
N ASN A 230 -2.97 4.69 4.98
CA ASN A 230 -4.38 4.32 4.95
C ASN A 230 -5.21 5.25 4.03
N ASP A 231 -5.09 5.12 2.71
CA ASP A 231 -5.75 5.97 1.72
C ASP A 231 -6.85 5.26 0.91
N ASN A 232 -7.00 3.94 1.04
CA ASN A 232 -8.13 3.20 0.53
C ASN A 232 -9.20 2.99 1.62
N THR A 233 -10.46 3.07 1.22
CA THR A 233 -11.60 2.78 2.10
C THR A 233 -12.12 1.37 1.83
N PRO A 234 -12.65 0.63 2.83
CA PRO A 234 -13.23 -0.68 2.58
C PRO A 234 -14.34 -0.63 1.53
N ILE A 235 -14.39 -1.57 0.58
CA ILE A 235 -15.40 -1.62 -0.47
C ILE A 235 -16.20 -2.92 -0.36
N PHE A 236 -17.51 -2.81 -0.13
CA PHE A 236 -18.41 -3.96 -0.16
C PHE A 236 -18.58 -4.52 -1.57
N SER A 237 -18.67 -5.85 -1.67
CA SER A 237 -18.93 -6.55 -2.95
C SER A 237 -20.29 -6.19 -3.57
N GLN A 238 -21.24 -5.73 -2.76
CA GLN A 238 -22.57 -5.28 -3.18
C GLN A 238 -23.01 -4.08 -2.33
N THR A 239 -23.76 -3.16 -2.93
CA THR A 239 -24.36 -2.02 -2.21
C THR A 239 -25.58 -2.43 -1.39
N VAL A 240 -26.27 -3.50 -1.82
CA VAL A 240 -27.46 -4.06 -1.19
C VAL A 240 -27.35 -5.58 -1.18
N TYR A 241 -27.51 -6.19 0.00
CA TYR A 241 -27.64 -7.64 0.17
C TYR A 241 -29.08 -8.01 0.53
N ILE A 242 -29.56 -9.14 0.02
CA ILE A 242 -30.87 -9.69 0.36
C ILE A 242 -30.67 -11.10 0.91
N GLY A 243 -31.16 -11.34 2.11
CA GLY A 243 -31.16 -12.66 2.76
C GLY A 243 -32.57 -13.09 3.11
N HIS A 244 -32.77 -14.39 3.18
CA HIS A 244 -34.04 -14.99 3.54
C HIS A 244 -33.87 -15.88 4.76
N VAL A 245 -34.87 -15.87 5.63
CA VAL A 245 -34.85 -16.68 6.85
C VAL A 245 -36.26 -17.11 7.20
N LEU A 246 -36.44 -18.37 7.60
CA LEU A 246 -37.71 -18.85 8.15
C LEU A 246 -37.95 -18.19 9.51
N GLU A 247 -39.19 -17.85 9.83
CA GLU A 247 -39.52 -17.24 11.12
C GLU A 247 -39.20 -18.14 12.33
N ASN A 248 -39.39 -19.45 12.14
CA ASN A 248 -39.11 -20.48 13.13
C ASN A 248 -37.63 -20.89 13.19
N ALA A 249 -36.74 -20.18 12.47
CA ALA A 249 -35.31 -20.48 12.49
C ALA A 249 -34.76 -20.31 13.93
N PRO A 250 -33.99 -21.30 14.44
CA PRO A 250 -33.48 -21.22 15.80
C PRO A 250 -32.49 -20.07 15.96
N GLU A 251 -32.40 -19.54 17.18
CA GLU A 251 -31.39 -18.54 17.53
C GLU A 251 -29.97 -19.03 17.17
N GLY A 252 -29.15 -18.14 16.63
CA GLY A 252 -27.81 -18.43 16.12
C GLY A 252 -27.76 -18.91 14.67
N SER A 253 -28.92 -19.12 14.02
CA SER A 253 -29.00 -19.42 12.59
C SER A 253 -28.38 -18.31 11.75
N MET A 254 -27.63 -18.70 10.72
CA MET A 254 -27.02 -17.78 9.77
C MET A 254 -28.04 -17.32 8.73
N VAL A 255 -28.10 -16.01 8.50
CA VAL A 255 -28.97 -15.39 7.49
C VAL A 255 -28.19 -15.21 6.19
N LEU A 256 -27.09 -14.45 6.25
CA LEU A 256 -26.19 -14.22 5.11
C LEU A 256 -24.82 -13.76 5.61
N ARG A 257 -23.87 -13.60 4.68
CA ARG A 257 -22.57 -13.00 4.95
C ARG A 257 -22.34 -11.81 4.04
N VAL A 258 -21.93 -10.68 4.60
CA VAL A 258 -21.43 -9.54 3.83
C VAL A 258 -19.92 -9.63 3.66
N VAL A 259 -19.41 -9.10 2.55
CA VAL A 259 -17.96 -9.10 2.26
C VAL A 259 -17.56 -7.72 1.76
N ALA A 260 -16.57 -7.13 2.42
CA ALA A 260 -15.83 -5.96 1.97
C ALA A 260 -14.35 -6.32 1.79
N ASN A 261 -13.69 -5.61 0.89
CA ASN A 261 -12.25 -5.71 0.65
C ASN A 261 -11.62 -4.33 0.77
N ASP A 262 -10.41 -4.28 1.30
CA ASP A 262 -9.57 -3.09 1.37
C ASP A 262 -8.27 -3.38 0.64
N ALA A 263 -7.72 -2.38 -0.04
CA ALA A 263 -6.52 -2.54 -0.86
C ALA A 263 -5.23 -2.29 -0.06
N ASP A 264 -5.34 -1.59 1.08
CA ASP A 264 -4.24 -1.25 1.95
C ASP A 264 -3.61 -2.50 2.60
N ALA A 265 -2.38 -2.38 3.10
CA ALA A 265 -1.63 -3.47 3.69
C ALA A 265 -1.71 -3.54 5.22
N GLY A 266 -1.70 -4.76 5.76
CA GLY A 266 -1.65 -4.99 7.21
C GLY A 266 -2.86 -4.41 7.94
N ILE A 267 -2.63 -3.65 9.02
CA ILE A 267 -3.70 -3.11 9.86
C ILE A 267 -4.64 -2.17 9.10
N ASN A 268 -4.14 -1.47 8.09
CA ASN A 268 -4.91 -0.57 7.24
C ASN A 268 -5.84 -1.34 6.29
N GLY A 269 -5.51 -2.59 5.96
CA GLY A 269 -6.39 -3.47 5.18
C GLY A 269 -7.30 -4.38 6.01
N ASP A 270 -7.10 -4.44 7.33
CA ASP A 270 -7.82 -5.34 8.22
C ASP A 270 -9.23 -4.81 8.55
N ILE A 271 -10.24 -5.44 7.95
CA ILE A 271 -11.64 -5.00 8.07
C ILE A 271 -12.34 -5.62 9.29
N SER A 272 -13.09 -4.77 9.99
CA SER A 272 -14.07 -5.15 11.00
C SER A 272 -15.50 -4.74 10.62
N TYR A 273 -16.48 -5.61 10.88
CA TYR A 273 -17.88 -5.38 10.56
C TYR A 273 -18.73 -5.04 11.78
N GLN A 274 -19.65 -4.10 11.64
CA GLN A 274 -20.61 -3.73 12.69
C GLN A 274 -21.89 -3.15 12.11
N PHE A 275 -22.99 -3.17 12.87
CA PHE A 275 -24.19 -2.42 12.47
C PHE A 275 -24.00 -0.92 12.71
N SER A 276 -24.43 -0.09 11.77
CA SER A 276 -24.39 1.38 11.92
C SER A 276 -25.51 1.86 12.84
N GLN A 277 -25.24 2.77 13.79
CA GLN A 277 -26.26 3.32 14.69
C GLN A 277 -27.33 4.07 13.89
N GLY A 278 -28.57 3.56 13.88
CA GLY A 278 -29.67 4.21 13.13
C GLY A 278 -30.99 3.43 13.01
N ALA A 279 -30.98 2.09 13.18
CA ALA A 279 -32.17 1.25 13.05
C ALA A 279 -32.40 0.39 14.31
N VAL A 280 -32.74 1.05 15.42
CA VAL A 280 -32.71 0.49 16.78
C VAL A 280 -33.63 -0.73 16.99
N GLN A 281 -34.76 -0.83 16.27
CA GLN A 281 -35.71 -1.94 16.46
C GLN A 281 -35.26 -3.23 15.76
N SER A 282 -34.90 -3.16 14.47
CA SER A 282 -34.43 -4.32 13.70
C SER A 282 -33.07 -4.84 14.16
N GLN A 283 -32.18 -3.97 14.65
CA GLN A 283 -30.84 -4.36 15.12
C GLN A 283 -30.86 -5.27 16.36
N SER A 284 -31.96 -5.33 17.11
CA SER A 284 -32.00 -6.13 18.32
C SER A 284 -32.20 -7.64 18.08
N ALA A 285 -32.62 -8.03 16.87
CA ALA A 285 -32.89 -9.42 16.50
C ALA A 285 -31.74 -10.09 15.73
N PHE A 286 -30.70 -9.32 15.37
CA PHE A 286 -29.56 -9.81 14.61
C PHE A 286 -28.24 -9.43 15.26
N ILE A 287 -27.22 -10.25 15.05
CA ILE A 287 -25.82 -9.97 15.37
C ILE A 287 -24.99 -10.15 14.10
N ILE A 288 -23.93 -9.35 13.97
CA ILE A 288 -22.92 -9.52 12.93
C ILE A 288 -21.60 -9.91 13.59
N ASP A 289 -20.96 -10.95 13.07
CA ASP A 289 -19.61 -11.31 13.47
C ASP A 289 -18.61 -10.29 12.89
N PRO A 290 -17.80 -9.64 13.73
CA PRO A 290 -16.95 -8.54 13.30
C PRO A 290 -15.79 -8.98 12.40
N SER A 291 -15.41 -10.25 12.39
CA SER A 291 -14.28 -10.75 11.60
C SER A 291 -14.70 -11.37 10.26
N SER A 292 -15.85 -12.05 10.24
CA SER A 292 -16.31 -12.80 9.08
C SER A 292 -17.41 -12.09 8.30
N GLY A 293 -18.10 -11.12 8.90
CA GLY A 293 -19.25 -10.44 8.31
C GLY A 293 -20.51 -11.33 8.25
N GLU A 294 -20.53 -12.46 8.98
CA GLU A 294 -21.72 -13.31 9.07
C GLU A 294 -22.80 -12.65 9.92
N ILE A 295 -24.02 -12.56 9.39
CA ILE A 295 -25.20 -12.07 10.10
C ILE A 295 -26.01 -13.26 10.59
N ARG A 296 -26.30 -13.29 11.89
CA ARG A 296 -27.04 -14.35 12.58
C ARG A 296 -28.20 -13.80 13.38
N ILE A 297 -29.20 -14.64 13.59
CA ILE A 297 -30.38 -14.34 14.40
C ILE A 297 -30.03 -14.44 15.88
N THR A 298 -30.54 -13.53 16.72
CA THR A 298 -30.38 -13.57 18.19
C THR A 298 -31.69 -13.63 18.95
N LYS A 299 -32.82 -13.45 18.28
CA LYS A 299 -34.17 -13.52 18.85
C LYS A 299 -35.11 -14.22 17.87
N PRO A 300 -36.18 -14.88 18.34
CA PRO A 300 -37.22 -15.40 17.47
C PRO A 300 -37.76 -14.32 16.55
N LEU A 301 -38.04 -14.72 15.31
CA LEU A 301 -38.69 -13.89 14.30
C LEU A 301 -40.15 -14.32 14.21
N ASP A 302 -40.99 -13.41 13.70
CA ASP A 302 -42.44 -13.57 13.63
C ASP A 302 -42.87 -12.83 12.36
N PHE A 303 -43.33 -13.60 11.36
CA PHE A 303 -43.69 -13.11 10.04
C PHE A 303 -44.91 -12.20 10.11
N GLU A 304 -45.90 -12.56 10.93
CA GLU A 304 -47.14 -11.82 11.14
C GLU A 304 -46.87 -10.43 11.72
N ASN A 305 -45.78 -10.27 12.47
CA ASN A 305 -45.37 -9.00 13.05
C ASN A 305 -44.44 -8.18 12.13
N VAL A 306 -43.32 -8.75 11.68
CA VAL A 306 -42.32 -8.04 10.85
C VAL A 306 -41.78 -8.93 9.74
N GLN A 307 -42.29 -8.72 8.52
CA GLN A 307 -41.90 -9.49 7.33
C GLN A 307 -40.51 -9.13 6.76
N LYS A 308 -40.03 -7.90 7.01
CA LYS A 308 -38.79 -7.40 6.42
C LYS A 308 -38.01 -6.51 7.37
N HIS A 309 -36.74 -6.85 7.56
CA HIS A 309 -35.80 -6.05 8.34
C HIS A 309 -34.79 -5.35 7.42
N GLU A 310 -34.72 -4.02 7.51
CA GLU A 310 -33.63 -3.24 6.91
C GLU A 310 -32.52 -3.03 7.95
N LEU A 311 -31.33 -3.54 7.63
CA LEU A 311 -30.10 -3.38 8.41
C LEU A 311 -29.12 -2.54 7.60
N SER A 312 -28.36 -1.70 8.28
CA SER A 312 -27.26 -0.93 7.70
C SER A 312 -25.97 -1.41 8.35
N VAL A 313 -25.06 -1.94 7.53
CA VAL A 313 -23.80 -2.55 7.96
C VAL A 313 -22.66 -1.61 7.59
N ARG A 314 -21.73 -1.43 8.53
CA ARG A 314 -20.50 -0.66 8.39
C ARG A 314 -19.31 -1.61 8.40
N ALA A 315 -18.45 -1.51 7.39
CA ALA A 315 -17.10 -2.08 7.39
C ALA A 315 -16.13 -0.95 7.75
N VAL A 316 -15.21 -1.20 8.68
CA VAL A 316 -14.19 -0.24 9.14
C VAL A 316 -12.84 -0.94 9.12
N ASP A 317 -11.87 -0.36 8.45
CA ASP A 317 -10.48 -0.83 8.51
C ASP A 317 -9.83 -0.52 9.88
N GLY A 318 -8.57 -0.91 10.07
CA GLY A 318 -7.82 -0.58 11.28
C GLY A 318 -7.34 0.88 11.35
N GLY A 319 -7.29 1.61 10.23
CA GLY A 319 -6.95 3.03 10.17
C GLY A 319 -8.12 3.99 10.47
N GLY A 320 -9.35 3.49 10.48
CA GLY A 320 -10.58 4.21 10.75
C GLY A 320 -11.40 4.64 9.53
N LEU A 321 -10.98 4.36 8.30
CA LEU A 321 -11.83 4.55 7.13
C LEU A 321 -12.92 3.49 7.08
N SER A 322 -14.06 3.84 6.46
CA SER A 322 -15.23 2.98 6.52
C SER A 322 -16.19 3.16 5.36
N ALA A 323 -16.89 2.08 5.02
CA ALA A 323 -18.00 2.10 4.09
C ALA A 323 -19.27 1.53 4.70
N LEU A 324 -20.39 1.78 4.03
CA LEU A 324 -21.73 1.32 4.42
C LEU A 324 -22.36 0.51 3.29
N CYS A 325 -23.09 -0.55 3.66
CA CYS A 325 -24.00 -1.24 2.75
C CYS A 325 -25.36 -1.48 3.43
N LYS A 326 -26.39 -1.71 2.61
CA LYS A 326 -27.72 -2.09 3.09
C LYS A 326 -27.90 -3.59 3.04
N VAL A 327 -28.61 -4.13 4.02
CA VAL A 327 -29.00 -5.54 4.08
C VAL A 327 -30.50 -5.61 4.32
N PHE A 328 -31.21 -6.32 3.45
CA PHE A 328 -32.62 -6.64 3.63
C PHE A 328 -32.75 -8.09 4.02
N VAL A 329 -33.32 -8.35 5.19
CA VAL A 329 -33.68 -9.70 5.63
C VAL A 329 -35.17 -9.88 5.44
N GLU A 330 -35.56 -10.85 4.63
CA GLU A 330 -36.95 -11.19 4.35
C GLU A 330 -37.31 -12.46 5.14
N VAL A 331 -38.27 -12.32 6.03
CA VAL A 331 -38.79 -13.43 6.83
C VAL A 331 -39.73 -14.24 5.94
N LEU A 332 -39.58 -15.55 5.98
CA LEU A 332 -40.40 -16.51 5.26
C LEU A 332 -41.38 -17.16 6.24
N ASP A 333 -42.65 -17.04 5.89
CA ASP A 333 -43.81 -17.60 6.58
C ASP A 333 -43.73 -19.13 6.67
N VAL A 334 -43.96 -19.66 7.87
CA VAL A 334 -44.13 -21.05 8.22
C VAL A 334 -45.46 -21.22 8.93
N ASN A 335 -46.26 -22.20 8.50
CA ASN A 335 -47.56 -22.51 9.09
C ASN A 335 -47.47 -22.80 10.61
N ASP A 336 -47.72 -21.79 11.44
CA ASP A 336 -47.60 -21.86 12.90
C ASP A 336 -48.81 -21.29 13.65
N ASN A 337 -49.75 -20.65 12.93
CA ASN A 337 -51.04 -20.25 13.47
C ASN A 337 -52.14 -21.19 12.97
N ALA A 338 -52.82 -21.86 13.90
CA ALA A 338 -53.99 -22.65 13.54
C ALA A 338 -55.19 -21.74 13.24
N PRO A 339 -56.08 -22.11 12.29
CA PRO A 339 -57.25 -21.31 11.95
C PRO A 339 -58.18 -21.16 13.16
N GLU A 340 -58.63 -19.95 13.46
CA GLU A 340 -59.54 -19.62 14.56
C GLU A 340 -61.00 -19.52 14.07
N ILE A 341 -61.90 -20.28 14.70
CA ILE A 341 -63.35 -20.21 14.46
C ILE A 341 -63.99 -19.18 15.38
N VAL A 342 -64.45 -18.06 14.81
CA VAL A 342 -65.11 -16.96 15.51
C VAL A 342 -66.61 -17.01 15.27
N VAL A 343 -67.37 -17.46 16.27
CA VAL A 343 -68.83 -17.53 16.20
C VAL A 343 -69.43 -16.13 16.26
N SER A 344 -70.14 -15.74 15.20
CA SER A 344 -70.79 -14.42 15.09
C SER A 344 -72.22 -14.44 15.63
N SER A 345 -72.95 -15.51 15.37
CA SER A 345 -74.27 -15.76 15.94
C SER A 345 -74.52 -17.25 16.10
N PHE A 346 -75.27 -17.62 17.13
CA PHE A 346 -75.69 -18.99 17.39
C PHE A 346 -77.09 -18.97 18.01
N SER A 347 -78.01 -19.72 17.41
CA SER A 347 -79.40 -19.80 17.83
C SER A 347 -79.69 -21.21 18.36
N SER A 348 -79.93 -21.31 19.67
CA SER A 348 -80.35 -22.54 20.36
C SER A 348 -81.18 -22.12 21.59
N PRO A 349 -82.34 -22.77 21.88
CA PRO A 349 -82.91 -23.91 21.17
C PRO A 349 -83.56 -23.55 19.82
N ILE A 350 -83.74 -24.53 18.93
CA ILE A 350 -84.50 -24.41 17.66
C ILE A 350 -85.72 -25.34 17.64
N PRO A 351 -86.89 -24.92 17.10
CA PRO A 351 -88.07 -25.79 16.98
C PRO A 351 -87.82 -27.00 16.08
N GLU A 352 -88.38 -28.16 16.44
CA GLU A 352 -88.22 -29.38 15.61
C GLU A 352 -88.90 -29.26 14.24
N ASN A 353 -89.99 -28.50 14.14
CA ASN A 353 -90.70 -28.22 12.89
C ASN A 353 -90.01 -27.17 11.99
N VAL A 354 -88.76 -26.80 12.29
CA VAL A 354 -87.99 -25.85 11.50
C VAL A 354 -87.78 -26.39 10.08
N ALA A 355 -88.01 -25.54 9.08
CA ALA A 355 -87.81 -25.94 7.69
C ALA A 355 -86.32 -26.25 7.40
N PRO A 356 -86.02 -27.28 6.59
CA PRO A 356 -84.68 -27.48 6.05
C PRO A 356 -84.17 -26.23 5.34
N GLY A 357 -82.90 -25.91 5.57
CA GLY A 357 -82.20 -24.74 5.05
C GLY A 357 -82.17 -23.54 6.01
N THR A 358 -82.74 -23.67 7.21
CA THR A 358 -82.73 -22.62 8.24
C THR A 358 -81.35 -22.49 8.86
N VAL A 359 -80.88 -21.26 9.05
CA VAL A 359 -79.56 -20.95 9.63
C VAL A 359 -79.62 -21.06 11.14
N VAL A 360 -78.74 -21.88 11.71
CA VAL A 360 -78.61 -22.15 13.15
C VAL A 360 -77.44 -21.35 13.74
N ALA A 361 -76.33 -21.26 13.01
CA ALA A 361 -75.16 -20.48 13.40
C ALA A 361 -74.55 -19.76 12.20
N LEU A 362 -73.95 -18.59 12.45
CA LEU A 362 -73.05 -17.90 11.53
C LEU A 362 -71.71 -17.75 12.22
N PHE A 363 -70.64 -18.21 11.58
CA PHE A 363 -69.29 -18.05 12.09
C PHE A 363 -68.32 -17.66 10.98
N ALA A 364 -67.23 -17.02 11.36
CA ALA A 364 -66.11 -16.72 10.47
C ALA A 364 -64.91 -17.55 10.88
N VAL A 365 -64.08 -17.94 9.93
CA VAL A 365 -62.79 -18.57 10.20
C VAL A 365 -61.67 -17.61 9.80
N ARG A 366 -60.70 -17.43 10.68
CA ARG A 366 -59.57 -16.53 10.47
C ARG A 366 -58.28 -17.27 10.68
N ASP A 367 -57.34 -17.06 9.78
CA ASP A 367 -55.97 -17.53 9.93
C ASP A 367 -55.05 -16.33 9.88
N GLN A 368 -53.99 -16.33 10.69
CA GLN A 368 -53.01 -15.24 10.72
C GLN A 368 -51.92 -15.45 9.67
N ASP A 369 -51.68 -16.70 9.27
CA ASP A 369 -50.66 -17.05 8.29
C ASP A 369 -51.04 -16.55 6.89
N SER A 370 -50.06 -16.45 6.01
CA SER A 370 -50.21 -15.91 4.65
C SER A 370 -50.15 -16.99 3.57
N GLY A 371 -50.64 -16.65 2.37
CA GLY A 371 -50.59 -17.55 1.22
C GLY A 371 -51.36 -18.85 1.45
N VAL A 372 -50.68 -19.99 1.24
CA VAL A 372 -51.26 -21.34 1.41
C VAL A 372 -51.41 -21.74 2.88
N ASN A 373 -50.58 -21.17 3.77
CA ASN A 373 -50.64 -21.44 5.20
C ASN A 373 -51.92 -20.84 5.81
N GLY A 374 -52.39 -19.69 5.30
CA GLY A 374 -53.68 -19.11 5.71
C GLY A 374 -54.90 -19.56 4.90
N GLU A 375 -54.78 -20.53 3.99
CA GLU A 375 -55.91 -20.97 3.15
C GLU A 375 -56.81 -21.97 3.88
N ILE A 376 -58.02 -21.56 4.23
CA ILE A 376 -58.90 -22.30 5.12
C ILE A 376 -59.85 -23.25 4.36
N SER A 377 -59.96 -24.48 4.87
CA SER A 377 -61.00 -25.45 4.56
C SER A 377 -61.83 -25.77 5.80
N CYS A 378 -63.15 -25.98 5.65
CA CYS A 378 -64.04 -26.33 6.77
C CYS A 378 -64.80 -27.62 6.48
N ALA A 379 -64.88 -28.48 7.49
CA ALA A 379 -65.59 -29.75 7.44
C ALA A 379 -66.49 -29.92 8.66
N LEU A 380 -67.54 -30.72 8.48
CA LEU A 380 -68.44 -31.14 9.55
C LEU A 380 -68.17 -32.62 9.82
N GLU A 381 -67.99 -33.01 11.09
CA GLU A 381 -67.63 -34.40 11.43
C GLU A 381 -68.77 -35.40 11.16
N GLU A 382 -70.03 -34.98 11.37
CA GLU A 382 -71.24 -35.79 11.09
C GLU A 382 -72.31 -34.99 10.35
N GLN A 383 -72.48 -35.24 9.04
CA GLN A 383 -73.47 -34.57 8.18
C GLN A 383 -74.86 -35.23 8.21
N LEU A 384 -75.42 -35.49 9.39
CA LEU A 384 -76.73 -36.13 9.51
C LEU A 384 -77.89 -35.14 9.28
N SER A 385 -78.03 -34.17 10.18
CA SER A 385 -79.15 -33.21 10.16
C SER A 385 -78.72 -31.77 9.86
N PHE A 386 -77.41 -31.54 9.78
CA PHE A 386 -76.82 -30.23 9.55
C PHE A 386 -75.78 -30.27 8.42
N ALA A 387 -75.61 -29.14 7.74
CA ALA A 387 -74.55 -28.94 6.75
C ALA A 387 -73.93 -27.55 6.89
N LEU A 388 -72.70 -27.41 6.40
CA LEU A 388 -72.04 -26.11 6.25
C LEU A 388 -72.35 -25.55 4.86
N ARG A 389 -72.80 -24.30 4.83
CA ARG A 389 -72.96 -23.54 3.59
C ARG A 389 -71.95 -22.39 3.58
N PRO A 390 -71.05 -22.31 2.58
CA PRO A 390 -70.15 -21.17 2.45
C PRO A 390 -70.97 -19.91 2.15
N ALA A 391 -70.66 -18.83 2.85
CA ALA A 391 -71.24 -17.51 2.65
C ALA A 391 -70.25 -16.60 1.90
N PHE A 392 -69.98 -15.39 2.40
CA PHE A 392 -69.03 -14.47 1.78
C PHE A 392 -67.63 -14.60 2.37
N LYS A 393 -66.59 -14.79 1.53
CA LYS A 393 -65.20 -15.03 1.98
C LYS A 393 -65.13 -16.19 2.98
N ASN A 394 -64.56 -15.98 4.16
CA ASN A 394 -64.34 -17.01 5.17
C ASN A 394 -65.50 -17.13 6.16
N TYR A 395 -66.71 -16.70 5.77
CA TYR A 395 -67.92 -16.86 6.58
C TYR A 395 -68.67 -18.12 6.17
N TYR A 396 -69.20 -18.84 7.17
CA TYR A 396 -69.93 -20.08 7.00
C TYR A 396 -71.24 -20.05 7.79
N GLU A 397 -72.29 -20.57 7.17
CA GLU A 397 -73.60 -20.78 7.79
C GLU A 397 -73.75 -22.26 8.16
N LEU A 398 -74.06 -22.54 9.42
CA LEU A 398 -74.53 -23.86 9.84
C LEU A 398 -76.04 -23.93 9.60
N VAL A 399 -76.49 -24.83 8.72
CA VAL A 399 -77.90 -24.92 8.31
C VAL A 399 -78.48 -26.30 8.56
N THR A 400 -79.79 -26.36 8.83
CA THR A 400 -80.53 -27.63 8.87
C THR A 400 -80.67 -28.21 7.46
N VAL A 401 -80.59 -29.53 7.30
CA VAL A 401 -80.78 -30.21 5.99
C VAL A 401 -81.84 -31.30 6.00
N SER A 402 -82.21 -31.81 7.17
CA SER A 402 -83.32 -32.75 7.35
C SER A 402 -84.38 -32.17 8.29
N ALA A 403 -85.54 -32.82 8.36
CA ALA A 403 -86.45 -32.61 9.49
C ALA A 403 -85.73 -32.99 10.79
N LEU A 404 -86.06 -32.28 11.86
CA LEU A 404 -85.60 -32.58 13.22
C LEU A 404 -86.78 -33.17 13.99
N ASP A 405 -86.50 -34.11 14.87
CA ASP A 405 -87.50 -34.79 15.70
C ASP A 405 -86.93 -34.83 17.12
N ARG A 406 -87.60 -34.15 18.05
CA ARG A 406 -87.13 -34.05 19.43
C ARG A 406 -87.25 -35.37 20.17
N GLU A 407 -88.28 -36.16 19.89
CA GLU A 407 -88.53 -37.47 20.49
C GLU A 407 -87.47 -38.49 20.07
N GLU A 408 -86.95 -38.38 18.85
CA GLU A 408 -85.78 -39.16 18.42
C GLU A 408 -84.49 -38.64 19.06
N ARG A 409 -84.22 -37.34 18.95
CA ARG A 409 -82.98 -36.74 19.46
C ARG A 409 -83.18 -35.28 19.91
N ALA A 410 -83.37 -35.11 21.21
CA ALA A 410 -83.57 -33.78 21.83
C ALA A 410 -82.35 -32.84 21.78
N GLN A 411 -81.14 -33.36 21.56
CA GLN A 411 -79.92 -32.56 21.48
C GLN A 411 -78.95 -33.10 20.42
N HIS A 412 -78.46 -32.20 19.58
CA HIS A 412 -77.43 -32.48 18.59
C HIS A 412 -76.11 -31.81 18.97
N THR A 413 -75.03 -32.58 18.93
CA THR A 413 -73.66 -32.08 19.09
C THR A 413 -73.05 -32.02 17.70
N VAL A 414 -72.81 -30.80 17.21
CA VAL A 414 -72.28 -30.57 15.87
C VAL A 414 -70.86 -30.04 16.00
N VAL A 415 -69.89 -30.83 15.55
CA VAL A 415 -68.47 -30.44 15.54
C VAL A 415 -68.10 -29.93 14.15
N VAL A 416 -67.70 -28.66 14.11
CA VAL A 416 -67.11 -28.02 12.94
C VAL A 416 -65.60 -28.03 13.11
N THR A 417 -64.87 -28.50 12.10
CA THR A 417 -63.41 -28.48 12.06
C THR A 417 -62.97 -27.58 10.91
N ALA A 418 -62.16 -26.58 11.23
CA ALA A 418 -61.42 -25.77 10.26
C ALA A 418 -59.98 -26.29 10.18
N ALA A 419 -59.47 -26.45 8.97
CA ALA A 419 -58.08 -26.84 8.73
C ALA A 419 -57.49 -25.95 7.64
N ASP A 420 -56.27 -25.50 7.84
CA ASP A 420 -55.52 -24.79 6.81
C ASP A 420 -54.97 -25.75 5.73
N ALA A 421 -54.38 -25.18 4.68
CA ALA A 421 -53.71 -25.90 3.60
C ALA A 421 -52.18 -25.92 3.74
N GLY A 422 -51.66 -25.54 4.91
CA GLY A 422 -50.23 -25.56 5.22
C GLY A 422 -49.68 -26.99 5.31
N SER A 423 -48.35 -27.08 5.39
CA SER A 423 -47.66 -28.37 5.54
C SER A 423 -46.59 -28.29 6.65
N PRO A 424 -46.84 -28.90 7.83
CA PRO A 424 -48.02 -29.68 8.19
C PRO A 424 -49.28 -28.81 8.34
N PRO A 425 -50.48 -29.35 8.07
CA PRO A 425 -51.71 -28.60 8.25
C PRO A 425 -52.05 -28.46 9.72
N LEU A 426 -52.51 -27.28 10.13
CA LEU A 426 -53.06 -27.04 11.46
C LEU A 426 -54.59 -26.96 11.38
N SER A 427 -55.24 -27.31 12.48
CA SER A 427 -56.70 -27.37 12.54
C SER A 427 -57.24 -26.98 13.90
N SER A 428 -58.42 -26.38 13.92
CA SER A 428 -59.20 -26.14 15.12
C SER A 428 -60.61 -26.68 14.96
N SER A 429 -61.24 -27.02 16.08
CA SER A 429 -62.63 -27.49 16.09
C SER A 429 -63.47 -26.68 17.05
N HIS A 430 -64.72 -26.42 16.67
CA HIS A 430 -65.73 -25.79 17.52
C HIS A 430 -66.96 -26.68 17.60
N THR A 431 -67.51 -26.83 18.80
CA THR A 431 -68.67 -27.68 19.06
C THR A 431 -69.90 -26.83 19.33
N PHE A 432 -70.93 -26.97 18.47
CA PHE A 432 -72.25 -26.39 18.67
C PHE A 432 -73.18 -27.42 19.33
N SER A 433 -73.69 -27.09 20.52
CA SER A 433 -74.73 -27.88 21.20
C SER A 433 -76.11 -27.30 20.86
N VAL A 434 -76.78 -27.92 19.89
CA VAL A 434 -78.08 -27.48 19.39
C VAL A 434 -79.18 -28.23 20.12
N ASP A 435 -79.95 -27.51 20.92
CA ASP A 435 -81.09 -28.06 21.65
C ASP A 435 -82.35 -27.94 20.78
N ILE A 436 -83.15 -29.01 20.74
CA ILE A 436 -84.40 -29.03 19.96
C ILE A 436 -85.57 -28.75 20.89
N SER A 437 -86.35 -27.71 20.59
CA SER A 437 -87.55 -27.38 21.37
C SER A 437 -88.79 -28.08 20.82
N ASP A 438 -89.64 -28.53 21.76
CA ASP A 438 -90.93 -29.19 21.49
C ASP A 438 -91.84 -28.33 20.63
N VAL A 439 -92.55 -28.99 19.71
CA VAL A 439 -93.72 -28.46 19.03
C VAL A 439 -94.82 -29.51 19.18
N ASN A 440 -96.01 -29.10 19.63
CA ASN A 440 -97.13 -30.04 19.75
C ASN A 440 -97.64 -30.42 18.35
N ASP A 441 -97.13 -31.51 17.81
CA ASP A 441 -97.37 -32.04 16.47
C ASP A 441 -98.38 -33.20 16.40
#